data_AF-A0A3N1PEL5-F1
#
_entry.id   AF-A0A3N1PEL5-F1
#
_cell.length_a   1.000
_cell.length_b   1.000
_cell.length_c   1.000
_cell.angle_alpha   90.00
_cell.angle_beta   90.00
_cell.angle_gamma   90.00
#
_symmetry.space_group_name_H-M   'P 1'
#
loop_
_entity.id
_entity.type
_entity.pdbx_description
1 polymer ?
#
loop_
_entity_poly.entity_id
_entity_poly.type
_entity_poly.pdbx_seq_one_letter_code
_entity_poly.pdbx_strand_id
1 'polypeptide(L)' 'MDTMKPVKDEAVTCAHCGADVPQTAGVGRVKRYCTVEHGRLWRRHMRALGFPV' A
#
# COMPACT_ATOMS: atom_id res chain seq x y z
N MET A 1 11.56 12.96 -24.92
CA MET A 1 11.10 13.41 -23.59
C MET A 1 11.16 12.19 -22.68
N ASP A 2 12.26 12.08 -21.94
CA ASP A 2 12.53 11.05 -20.95
C ASP A 2 11.37 10.91 -19.97
N THR A 3 10.59 9.85 -20.13
CA THR A 3 9.61 9.42 -19.14
C THR A 3 10.35 8.77 -17.98
N MET A 4 10.97 9.59 -17.13
CA MET A 4 11.43 9.17 -15.80
C MET A 4 10.20 8.61 -15.08
N LYS A 5 10.09 7.28 -15.08
CA LYS A 5 9.13 6.55 -14.24
C LYS A 5 9.32 7.04 -12.82
N PRO A 6 8.24 7.34 -12.06
CA PRO A 6 8.38 7.74 -10.67
C PRO A 6 9.12 6.61 -9.95
N VAL A 7 10.35 6.93 -9.54
CA VAL A 7 11.11 6.10 -8.62
C VAL A 7 10.25 6.03 -7.37
N LYS A 8 9.79 4.81 -7.05
CA LYS A 8 9.02 4.52 -5.84
C LYS A 8 9.93 4.57 -4.61
N ASP A 9 10.50 5.73 -4.33
CA ASP A 9 11.28 6.01 -3.12
C ASP A 9 10.47 6.78 -2.07
N GLU A 10 9.16 6.94 -2.28
CA GLU A 10 8.31 7.47 -1.21
C GLU A 10 8.25 6.48 -0.05
N ALA A 11 8.70 6.94 1.11
CA ALA A 11 8.45 6.27 2.38
C ALA A 11 6.93 6.28 2.62
N VAL A 12 6.31 5.11 2.45
CA VAL A 12 4.87 4.95 2.67
C VAL A 12 4.66 4.32 4.03
N THR A 13 3.79 4.92 4.84
CA THR A 13 3.35 4.34 6.11
C THR A 13 2.18 3.39 5.89
N CYS A 14 2.09 2.36 6.72
CA CYS A 14 1.01 1.39 6.65
C CYS A 14 -0.30 2.05 7.08
N ALA A 15 -1.31 1.99 6.21
CA ALA A 15 -2.62 2.57 6.50
C ALA A 15 -3.39 1.91 7.68
N HIS A 16 -2.87 0.79 8.23
CA HIS A 16 -3.45 0.10 9.38
C HIS A 16 -2.75 0.41 10.70
N CYS A 17 -1.41 0.38 10.72
CA CYS A 17 -0.63 0.52 11.96
C CYS A 17 0.37 1.68 11.97
N GLY A 18 0.49 2.44 10.87
CA GLY A 18 1.41 3.57 10.76
C GLY A 18 2.89 3.21 10.56
N ALA A 19 3.26 1.92 10.60
CA ALA A 19 4.65 1.49 10.42
C ALA A 19 5.16 1.75 8.99
N ASP A 20 6.46 2.00 8.85
CA ASP A 20 7.09 2.18 7.54
C ASP A 20 6.97 0.92 6.68
N VAL A 21 6.55 1.09 5.43
CA VAL A 21 6.36 0.01 4.46
C VAL A 21 7.48 0.06 3.44
N PRO A 22 8.40 -0.92 3.43
CA PRO A 22 9.48 -0.95 2.45
C PRO A 22 8.91 -1.13 1.04
N GLN A 23 9.21 -0.16 0.18
CA GLN A 23 8.87 -0.21 -1.24
C GLN A 23 10.03 -0.83 -2.03
N THR A 24 9.70 -1.55 -3.09
CA THR A 24 10.70 -2.00 -4.08
C THR A 24 10.60 -1.09 -5.29
N ALA A 25 11.66 -0.33 -5.55
CA ALA A 25 11.73 0.58 -6.68
C ALA A 25 11.53 -0.18 -8.01
N GLY A 26 10.82 0.43 -8.96
CA GLY A 26 10.66 -0.09 -10.32
C GLY A 26 9.74 -1.31 -10.50
N VAL A 27 9.17 -1.89 -9.44
CA VAL A 27 8.38 -3.14 -9.53
C VAL A 27 6.97 -3.00 -8.96
N GLY A 28 5.97 -3.45 -9.71
CA GLY A 28 4.60 -3.69 -9.21
C GLY A 28 3.78 -2.44 -8.89
N ARG A 29 2.84 -2.54 -7.94
CA ARG A 29 2.07 -1.40 -7.37
C ARG A 29 2.68 -0.96 -6.03
N VAL A 30 2.40 0.26 -5.56
CA VAL A 30 2.85 0.73 -4.24
C VAL A 30 2.20 -0.12 -3.15
N LYS A 31 2.99 -0.62 -2.20
CA LYS A 31 2.46 -1.36 -1.05
C LYS A 31 1.86 -0.36 -0.06
N ARG A 32 0.59 -0.55 0.29
CA ARG A 32 -0.14 0.28 1.28
C ARG A 32 -0.09 -0.29 2.70
N TYR A 33 0.32 -1.55 2.84
CA TYR A 33 0.31 -2.27 4.10
C TYR A 33 1.65 -2.97 4.31
N CYS A 34 2.15 -2.93 5.55
CA CYS A 34 3.38 -3.62 5.93
C CYS A 34 3.23 -5.15 5.87
N THR A 35 2.03 -5.66 6.09
CA THR A 35 1.71 -7.10 6.03
C THR A 35 0.46 -7.36 5.20
N VAL A 36 0.35 -8.60 4.70
CA VAL A 36 -0.85 -9.06 3.97
C VAL A 36 -2.07 -9.07 4.89
N GLU A 37 -1.89 -9.46 6.16
CA GLU A 37 -2.97 -9.52 7.14
C GLU A 37 -3.56 -8.13 7.45
N HIS A 38 -2.74 -7.08 7.54
CA HIS A 38 -3.26 -5.71 7.68
C HIS A 38 -4.13 -5.29 6.49
N GLY A 39 -3.71 -5.63 5.27
CA GLY A 39 -4.54 -5.40 4.08
C GLY A 39 -5.82 -6.24 4.07
N ARG A 40 -5.78 -7.47 4.62
CA ARG A 40 -6.96 -8.34 4.75
C ARG A 40 -7.94 -7.81 5.80
N LEU A 41 -7.47 -7.38 6.97
CA LEU A 41 -8.28 -6.78 8.03
C LEU A 41 -8.96 -5.50 7.53
N TRP A 42 -8.23 -4.62 6.86
CA TRP A 42 -8.80 -3.43 6.27
C TRP A 42 -9.91 -3.76 5.25
N ARG A 43 -9.65 -4.70 4.33
CA ARG A 43 -10.68 -5.13 3.36
C ARG A 43 -11.91 -5.73 4.04
N ARG A 44 -11.71 -6.54 5.09
CA ARG A 44 -12.80 -7.12 5.88
C ARG A 44 -13.64 -6.01 6.54
N HIS A 45 -12.99 -5.01 7.13
CA HIS A 45 -13.67 -3.88 7.76
C HIS A 45 -14.45 -3.05 6.73
N MET A 46 -13.84 -2.69 5.61
CA MET A 46 -14.50 -1.90 4.56
C MET A 46 -15.70 -2.64 3.95
N ARG A 47 -15.62 -3.96 3.76
CA ARG A 47 -16.77 -4.76 3.32
C ARG A 47 -17.89 -4.80 4.34
N ALA A 48 -17.56 -4.89 5.63
CA ALA A 48 -18.56 -4.82 6.70
C ALA A 48 -19.27 -3.45 6.74
N LEU A 49 -18.58 -2.40 6.33
CA LEU A 49 -19.13 -1.04 6.17
C LEU A 49 -19.86 -0.84 4.82
N GLY A 50 -19.93 -1.85 3.95
CA GLY A 50 -20.64 -1.80 2.67
C GLY A 50 -19.84 -1.22 1.50
N PHE A 51 -18.53 -0.99 1.65
CA PHE A 51 -17.69 -0.47 0.56
C PHE A 51 -17.19 -1.59 -0.39
N PRO A 52 -17.15 -1.33 -1.71
CA PRO A 52 -16.53 -2.23 -2.67
C PRO A 52 -14.99 -2.11 -2.61
N VAL A 53 -14.31 -3.15 -2.11
CA VAL A 53 -12.84 -3.21 -1.91
C VAL A 53 -12.17 -4.49 -2.38
#